data_AF-A0A1Z5LHC3-F1
#
_entry.id   AF-A0A1Z5LHC3-F1
#
_cell.length_a   1.000
_cell.length_b   1.000
_cell.length_c   1.000
_cell.angle_alpha   90.00
_cell.angle_beta   90.00
_cell.angle_gamma   90.00
#
_symmetry.space_group_name_H-M   'P 1'
#
loop_
_entity.id
_entity.type
_entity.pdbx_description
1 polymer ?
#
loop_
_entity_poly.entity_id
_entity_poly.type
_entity_poly.pdbx_seq_one_letter_code
_entity_poly.pdbx_strand_id
1 'polypeptide(L)'
;MNPPGTVIVSGSTEKVIRVWDPRTCQKMPKLKGHTDNVKALLLNRDGTQCISGSSDGTIRLWSLGQQRCVSTIRVHTEGVWALQVNETFTSVFSGGRDRKIFMSDLRNPDNRVLLCEEAAPVLKMMLCNDTNSLWVATTDSCIKNWPISNPTLQADDYDIDRVPLYQKPQGVIKGNPSIRHYCVLNDKHHILTKDTANCVALWDVLNARKLEDLGEVDYEAEVKKRFKVVYVPNWFSVDLKTGMLCIHLEDPDCFAAWVSAKESGLGPPDGPDPKINLGGLLLQALLENWPPTYTSEEDNENGGNPNSLAMNGERQKPGNLYFSVPDHTPVVFG
;
A
#
# COMPACT_ATOMS: atom_id res chain seq x y z
N MET A 1 -23.28 -3.36 3.73
CA MET A 1 -24.67 -3.05 4.13
C MET A 1 -25.47 -2.80 2.86
N ASN A 2 -26.76 -3.15 2.81
CA ASN A 2 -27.62 -2.81 1.67
C ASN A 2 -28.03 -1.32 1.72
N PRO A 3 -28.50 -0.71 0.61
CA PRO A 3 -28.77 0.73 0.56
C PRO A 3 -29.79 1.26 1.59
N PRO A 4 -30.91 0.57 1.89
CA PRO A 4 -31.84 0.97 2.95
C PRO A 4 -31.32 0.80 4.39
N GLY A 5 -30.15 0.17 4.58
CA GLY A 5 -29.57 -0.08 5.89
C GLY A 5 -30.35 -1.07 6.75
N THR A 6 -30.97 -2.10 6.14
CA THR A 6 -31.72 -3.15 6.86
C THR A 6 -30.91 -4.42 7.08
N VAL A 7 -29.85 -4.63 6.31
CA VAL A 7 -29.01 -5.83 6.36
C VAL A 7 -27.54 -5.44 6.24
N ILE A 8 -26.74 -5.96 7.17
CA ILE A 8 -25.28 -5.96 7.07
C ILE A 8 -24.79 -7.41 7.05
N VAL A 9 -23.80 -7.67 6.19
CA VAL A 9 -23.14 -8.97 6.06
C VAL A 9 -21.66 -8.80 6.30
N SER A 10 -21.03 -9.82 6.88
CA SER A 10 -19.58 -9.91 6.99
C SER A 10 -19.08 -11.26 6.49
N GLY A 11 -17.88 -11.23 5.92
CA GLY A 11 -17.12 -12.38 5.45
C GLY A 11 -15.76 -12.33 6.11
N SER A 12 -15.20 -13.51 6.40
CA SER A 12 -13.94 -13.61 7.12
C SER A 12 -13.24 -14.94 6.83
N THR A 13 -12.09 -15.14 7.49
CA THR A 13 -11.36 -16.41 7.54
C THR A 13 -12.14 -17.53 8.24
N GLU A 14 -13.28 -17.24 8.88
CA GLU A 14 -14.21 -18.26 9.39
C GLU A 14 -14.96 -19.00 8.26
N LYS A 15 -14.83 -18.55 6.99
CA LYS A 15 -15.42 -19.20 5.79
C LYS A 15 -16.95 -19.18 5.73
N VAL A 16 -17.55 -18.39 6.61
CA VAL A 16 -19.00 -18.28 6.80
C VAL A 16 -19.40 -16.83 6.65
N ILE A 17 -20.55 -16.59 6.03
CA ILE A 17 -21.13 -15.24 5.97
C ILE A 17 -22.03 -15.06 7.18
N ARG A 18 -21.78 -14.04 7.96
CA ARG A 18 -22.63 -13.64 9.08
C ARG A 18 -23.52 -12.49 8.65
N VAL A 19 -24.75 -12.47 9.15
CA VAL A 19 -25.80 -11.54 8.73
C VAL A 19 -26.43 -10.91 9.97
N TRP A 20 -26.67 -9.61 9.93
CA TRP A 20 -27.32 -8.87 11.01
C TRP A 20 -28.30 -7.83 10.46
N ASP A 21 -29.29 -7.51 11.29
CA ASP A 21 -30.01 -6.23 11.18
C ASP A 21 -29.20 -5.16 11.96
N PRO A 22 -28.66 -4.14 11.28
CA PRO A 22 -27.85 -3.11 11.94
C PRO A 22 -28.67 -2.15 12.81
N ARG A 23 -30.01 -2.10 12.67
CA ARG A 23 -30.87 -1.24 13.49
C ARG A 23 -31.12 -1.84 14.86
N THR A 24 -31.28 -3.15 14.92
CA THR A 24 -31.58 -3.89 16.16
C THR A 24 -30.36 -4.62 16.73
N CYS A 25 -29.24 -4.65 16.00
CA CYS A 25 -28.05 -5.45 16.28
C CYS A 25 -28.35 -6.97 16.39
N GLN A 26 -29.50 -7.42 15.91
CA GLN A 26 -29.90 -8.82 15.98
C GLN A 26 -29.16 -9.67 14.95
N LYS A 27 -28.75 -10.87 15.37
CA LYS A 27 -28.07 -11.86 14.53
C LYS A 27 -29.10 -12.65 13.74
N MET A 28 -28.90 -12.73 12.43
CA MET A 28 -29.61 -13.66 11.56
C MET A 28 -28.78 -14.95 11.37
N PRO A 29 -29.37 -16.04 10.87
CA PRO A 29 -28.66 -17.30 10.65
C PRO A 29 -27.44 -17.15 9.73
N LYS A 30 -26.38 -17.87 10.08
CA LYS A 30 -25.10 -17.86 9.36
C LYS A 30 -25.17 -18.69 8.08
N LEU A 31 -24.58 -18.18 7.00
CA LEU A 31 -24.57 -18.85 5.71
C LEU A 31 -23.25 -19.62 5.56
N LYS A 32 -23.34 -20.95 5.61
CA LYS A 32 -22.20 -21.86 5.43
C LYS A 32 -22.11 -22.31 3.97
N GLY A 33 -20.91 -22.41 3.43
CA GLY A 33 -20.69 -23.06 2.13
C GLY A 33 -19.32 -22.80 1.52
N HIS A 34 -18.72 -21.64 1.76
CA HIS A 34 -17.34 -21.38 1.34
C HIS A 34 -16.34 -22.26 2.09
N THR A 35 -15.21 -22.56 1.46
CA THR A 35 -14.14 -23.41 2.02
C THR A 35 -12.89 -22.62 2.39
N ASP A 36 -12.89 -21.31 2.12
CA ASP A 36 -11.80 -20.38 2.43
C ASP A 36 -12.33 -18.96 2.74
N ASN A 37 -11.43 -18.01 2.96
CA ASN A 37 -11.69 -16.64 3.36
C ASN A 37 -12.55 -15.89 2.32
N VAL A 38 -13.65 -15.30 2.80
CA VAL A 38 -14.58 -14.48 2.00
C VAL A 38 -14.09 -13.04 1.97
N LYS A 39 -13.69 -12.56 0.79
CA LYS A 39 -13.05 -11.24 0.61
C LYS A 39 -13.94 -10.19 -0.06
N ALA A 40 -14.96 -10.61 -0.81
CA ALA A 40 -15.89 -9.72 -1.49
C ALA A 40 -17.33 -10.07 -1.14
N LEU A 41 -18.15 -9.04 -0.89
CA LEU A 41 -19.57 -9.17 -0.57
C LEU A 41 -20.36 -8.06 -1.24
N LEU A 42 -21.48 -8.42 -1.85
CA LEU A 42 -22.47 -7.50 -2.42
C LEU A 42 -23.86 -7.90 -1.92
N LEU A 43 -24.71 -6.90 -1.70
CA LEU A 43 -26.12 -7.07 -1.35
C LEU A 43 -26.95 -6.40 -2.44
N ASN A 44 -28.08 -7.00 -2.79
CA ASN A 44 -29.07 -6.33 -3.60
C ASN A 44 -29.79 -5.22 -2.81
N ARG A 45 -30.57 -4.39 -3.50
CA ARG A 45 -31.16 -3.18 -2.91
C ARG A 45 -32.09 -3.48 -1.73
N ASP A 46 -32.94 -4.49 -1.85
CA ASP A 46 -33.90 -4.89 -0.81
C ASP A 46 -33.27 -5.71 0.32
N GLY A 47 -32.03 -6.20 0.15
CA GLY A 47 -31.34 -7.03 1.14
C GLY A 47 -31.91 -8.45 1.21
N THR A 48 -32.48 -8.98 0.12
CA THR A 48 -32.98 -10.36 0.04
C THR A 48 -31.95 -11.34 -0.53
N GLN A 49 -30.96 -10.84 -1.26
CA GLN A 49 -29.90 -11.65 -1.88
C GLN A 49 -28.52 -11.08 -1.58
N CYS A 50 -27.53 -11.98 -1.50
CA CYS A 50 -26.13 -11.64 -1.32
C CYS A 50 -25.28 -12.36 -2.37
N ILE A 51 -24.28 -11.69 -2.92
CA ILE A 51 -23.20 -12.32 -3.71
C ILE A 51 -21.92 -12.26 -2.88
N SER A 52 -21.18 -13.36 -2.84
CA SER A 52 -19.89 -13.42 -2.17
C SER A 52 -18.79 -14.00 -3.06
N GLY A 53 -17.58 -13.45 -2.95
CA GLY A 53 -16.37 -13.92 -3.61
C GLY A 53 -15.36 -14.38 -2.56
N SER A 54 -14.76 -15.55 -2.78
CA SER A 54 -13.93 -16.24 -1.79
C SER A 54 -12.57 -16.64 -2.35
N SER A 55 -11.62 -16.81 -1.44
CA SER A 55 -10.29 -17.33 -1.74
C SER A 55 -10.32 -18.79 -2.21
N ASP A 56 -11.46 -19.49 -2.08
CA ASP A 56 -11.70 -20.82 -2.65
C ASP A 56 -11.96 -20.82 -4.17
N GLY A 57 -11.88 -19.65 -4.82
CA GLY A 57 -12.07 -19.49 -6.26
C GLY A 57 -13.54 -19.46 -6.70
N THR A 58 -14.49 -19.53 -5.76
CA THR A 58 -15.93 -19.53 -6.08
C THR A 58 -16.58 -18.19 -5.80
N ILE A 59 -17.59 -17.89 -6.62
CA ILE A 59 -18.56 -16.83 -6.39
C ILE A 59 -19.89 -17.50 -6.03
N ARG A 60 -20.56 -17.04 -4.98
CA ARG A 60 -21.82 -17.63 -4.53
C ARG A 60 -22.93 -16.60 -4.45
N LEU A 61 -24.10 -16.99 -4.95
CA LEU A 61 -25.36 -16.28 -4.76
C LEU A 61 -26.11 -16.92 -3.60
N TRP A 62 -26.59 -16.10 -2.68
CA TRP A 62 -27.32 -16.51 -1.48
C TRP A 62 -28.70 -15.89 -1.46
N SER A 63 -29.70 -16.68 -1.07
CA SER A 63 -31.00 -16.15 -0.67
C SER A 63 -31.00 -16.00 0.84
N LEU A 64 -31.18 -14.77 1.32
CA LEU A 64 -31.21 -14.48 2.76
C LEU A 64 -32.52 -14.94 3.40
N GLY A 65 -33.63 -14.89 2.66
CA GLY A 65 -34.92 -15.43 3.11
C GLY A 65 -34.91 -16.96 3.25
N GLN A 66 -34.28 -17.67 2.31
CA GLN A 66 -34.14 -19.13 2.37
C GLN A 66 -32.92 -19.60 3.16
N GLN A 67 -32.05 -18.68 3.59
CA GLN A 67 -30.84 -18.93 4.38
C GLN A 67 -29.90 -19.98 3.76
N ARG A 68 -29.80 -19.99 2.42
CA ARG A 68 -29.00 -20.97 1.69
C ARG A 68 -28.33 -20.40 0.45
N CYS A 69 -27.32 -21.12 -0.01
CA CYS A 69 -26.72 -20.88 -1.32
C CYS A 69 -27.70 -21.30 -2.42
N VAL A 70 -27.92 -20.41 -3.38
CA VAL A 70 -28.80 -20.62 -4.54
C VAL A 70 -27.99 -21.05 -5.76
N SER A 71 -26.81 -20.46 -5.97
CA SER A 71 -25.93 -20.76 -7.10
C SER A 71 -24.46 -20.62 -6.70
N THR A 72 -23.60 -21.41 -7.34
CA THR A 72 -22.13 -21.33 -7.18
C THR A 72 -21.48 -21.27 -8.56
N ILE A 73 -20.78 -20.18 -8.82
CA ILE A 73 -20.11 -19.88 -10.08
C ILE A 73 -18.60 -20.16 -9.90
N ARG A 74 -18.01 -20.89 -10.86
CA ARG A 74 -16.60 -21.33 -10.85
C ARG A 74 -15.90 -20.90 -12.15
N VAL A 75 -15.55 -19.63 -12.23
CA VAL A 75 -14.87 -19.04 -13.40
C VAL A 75 -13.38 -18.77 -13.14
N HIS A 76 -13.00 -18.64 -11.87
CA HIS A 76 -11.63 -18.32 -11.48
C HIS A 76 -10.85 -19.59 -11.09
N THR A 77 -9.56 -19.63 -11.43
CA THR A 77 -8.65 -20.72 -11.05
C THR A 77 -8.00 -20.48 -9.68
N GLU A 78 -8.04 -19.24 -9.20
CA GLU A 78 -7.52 -18.82 -7.90
C GLU A 78 -8.53 -17.94 -7.15
N GLY A 79 -8.16 -17.41 -5.98
CA GLY A 79 -9.07 -16.68 -5.10
C GLY A 79 -9.69 -15.42 -5.71
N VAL A 80 -10.99 -15.23 -5.49
CA VAL A 80 -11.79 -14.07 -5.93
C VAL A 80 -11.78 -13.00 -4.84
N TRP A 81 -11.33 -11.79 -5.17
CA TRP A 81 -11.09 -10.72 -4.19
C TRP A 81 -11.95 -9.48 -4.40
N ALA A 82 -12.43 -9.26 -5.63
CA ALA A 82 -13.24 -8.12 -5.99
C ALA A 82 -14.51 -8.58 -6.71
N LEU A 83 -15.62 -7.92 -6.39
CA LEU A 83 -16.88 -8.10 -7.07
C LEU A 83 -17.52 -6.73 -7.35
N GLN A 84 -18.20 -6.62 -8.48
CA GLN A 84 -19.18 -5.57 -8.78
C GLN A 84 -20.44 -6.23 -9.35
N VAL A 85 -21.59 -5.55 -9.29
CA VAL A 85 -22.85 -6.05 -9.86
C VAL A 85 -23.57 -4.90 -10.53
N ASN A 86 -24.29 -5.19 -11.61
CA ASN A 86 -25.14 -4.20 -12.25
C ASN A 86 -26.37 -3.84 -11.39
N GLU A 87 -27.07 -2.76 -11.75
CA GLU A 87 -28.20 -2.22 -10.98
C GLU A 87 -29.36 -3.21 -10.84
N THR A 88 -29.56 -4.07 -11.83
CA THR A 88 -30.62 -5.09 -11.85
C THR A 88 -30.27 -6.33 -11.04
N PHE A 89 -29.06 -6.42 -10.49
CA PHE A 89 -28.56 -7.59 -9.76
C PHE A 89 -28.65 -8.89 -10.58
N THR A 90 -28.33 -8.82 -11.87
CA THR A 90 -28.38 -9.97 -12.81
C THR A 90 -27.01 -10.38 -13.30
N SER A 91 -26.08 -9.43 -13.42
CA SER A 91 -24.74 -9.67 -13.96
C SER A 91 -23.69 -9.29 -12.92
N VAL A 92 -22.81 -10.23 -12.60
CA VAL A 92 -21.70 -10.02 -11.66
C VAL A 92 -20.40 -9.87 -12.43
N PHE A 93 -19.60 -8.89 -12.02
CA PHE A 93 -18.23 -8.72 -12.46
C PHE A 93 -17.30 -9.23 -11.36
N SER A 94 -16.34 -10.08 -11.70
CA SER A 94 -15.46 -10.72 -10.73
C SER A 94 -14.00 -10.68 -11.16
N GLY A 95 -13.11 -10.47 -10.20
CA GLY A 95 -11.67 -10.46 -10.40
C GLY A 95 -10.93 -10.84 -9.13
N GLY A 96 -9.71 -11.35 -9.28
CA GLY A 96 -8.89 -11.72 -8.13
C GLY A 96 -7.46 -12.08 -8.49
N ARG A 97 -6.97 -13.13 -7.85
CA ARG A 97 -5.56 -13.52 -7.88
C ARG A 97 -5.07 -13.98 -9.25
N ASP A 98 -5.93 -14.64 -10.02
CA ASP A 98 -5.64 -15.12 -11.38
C ASP A 98 -5.61 -14.01 -12.45
N ARG A 99 -5.82 -12.75 -12.05
CA ARG A 99 -5.76 -11.53 -12.87
C ARG A 99 -6.84 -11.41 -13.94
N LYS A 100 -7.66 -12.45 -14.15
CA LYS A 100 -8.75 -12.44 -15.10
C LYS A 100 -9.94 -11.69 -14.53
N ILE A 101 -10.66 -10.99 -15.40
CA ILE A 101 -11.90 -10.31 -15.04
C ILE A 101 -13.03 -10.88 -15.88
N PHE A 102 -14.01 -11.46 -15.20
CA PHE A 102 -15.19 -12.03 -15.85
C PHE A 102 -16.43 -11.19 -15.61
N MET A 103 -17.33 -11.19 -16.58
CA MET A 103 -18.75 -10.88 -16.39
C MET A 103 -19.53 -12.19 -16.48
N SER A 104 -20.42 -12.47 -15.52
CA SER A 104 -21.24 -13.69 -15.49
C SER A 104 -22.71 -13.37 -15.20
N ASP A 105 -23.64 -14.03 -15.88
CA ASP A 105 -25.08 -13.98 -15.53
C ASP A 105 -25.33 -14.83 -14.27
N LEU A 106 -25.97 -14.23 -13.26
CA LEU A 106 -26.26 -14.88 -11.99
C LEU A 106 -27.33 -15.98 -12.09
N ARG A 107 -28.21 -15.89 -13.10
CA ARG A 107 -29.29 -16.86 -13.37
C ARG A 107 -28.81 -18.01 -14.25
N ASN A 108 -27.85 -17.76 -15.13
CA ASN A 108 -27.24 -18.77 -15.98
C ASN A 108 -25.71 -18.67 -15.93
N PRO A 109 -25.04 -19.36 -14.98
CA PRO A 109 -23.58 -19.32 -14.82
C PRO A 109 -22.76 -19.74 -16.03
N ASP A 110 -23.35 -20.49 -16.97
CA ASP A 110 -22.70 -20.87 -18.22
C ASP A 110 -22.61 -19.69 -19.19
N ASN A 111 -23.47 -18.67 -19.01
CA ASN A 111 -23.36 -17.39 -19.67
C ASN A 111 -22.34 -16.52 -18.93
N ARG A 112 -21.10 -16.53 -19.43
CA ARG A 112 -19.98 -15.76 -18.92
C ARG A 112 -19.07 -15.28 -20.04
N VAL A 113 -18.33 -14.21 -19.77
CA VAL A 113 -17.41 -13.56 -20.71
C VAL A 113 -16.15 -13.17 -19.98
N LEU A 114 -14.99 -13.54 -20.52
CA LEU A 114 -13.71 -12.99 -20.10
C LEU A 114 -13.56 -11.57 -20.67
N LEU A 115 -13.65 -10.54 -19.82
CA LEU A 115 -13.55 -9.15 -20.24
C LEU A 115 -12.10 -8.77 -20.59
N CYS A 116 -11.17 -9.04 -19.67
CA CYS A 116 -9.76 -8.74 -19.81
C CYS A 116 -8.92 -9.62 -18.88
N GLU A 117 -7.61 -9.69 -19.15
CA GLU A 117 -6.61 -10.19 -18.20
C GLU A 117 -5.68 -9.03 -17.82
N GLU A 118 -5.60 -8.75 -16.52
CA GLU A 118 -4.72 -7.72 -15.98
C GLU A 118 -3.27 -8.21 -15.90
N ALA A 119 -2.33 -7.25 -15.85
CA ALA A 119 -0.91 -7.56 -15.68
C ALA A 119 -0.59 -8.07 -14.26
N ALA A 120 -1.43 -7.72 -13.27
CA ALA A 120 -1.22 -8.02 -11.86
C ALA A 120 -2.55 -8.40 -11.17
N PRO A 121 -2.50 -9.11 -10.02
CA PRO A 121 -3.70 -9.52 -9.28
C PRO A 121 -4.68 -8.38 -8.98
N VAL A 122 -5.96 -8.61 -9.23
CA VAL A 122 -7.04 -7.62 -9.05
C VAL A 122 -7.43 -7.51 -7.58
N LEU A 123 -7.37 -6.30 -7.02
CA LEU A 123 -7.68 -6.04 -5.61
C LEU A 123 -9.08 -5.45 -5.43
N LYS A 124 -9.48 -4.54 -6.32
CA LYS A 124 -10.77 -3.86 -6.25
C LYS A 124 -11.23 -3.44 -7.64
N MET A 125 -12.54 -3.34 -7.82
CA MET A 125 -13.16 -2.86 -9.04
C MET A 125 -14.26 -1.87 -8.70
N MET A 126 -14.56 -0.97 -9.61
CA MET A 126 -15.66 -0.01 -9.51
C MET A 126 -16.36 0.07 -10.87
N LEU A 127 -17.63 -0.32 -10.88
CA LEU A 127 -18.48 -0.21 -12.06
C LEU A 127 -18.96 1.23 -12.21
N CYS A 128 -18.83 1.80 -13.40
CA CYS A 128 -19.34 3.12 -13.75
C CYS A 128 -20.43 2.96 -14.81
N ASN A 129 -21.69 3.04 -14.38
CA ASN A 129 -22.85 2.83 -15.26
C ASN A 129 -22.96 3.92 -16.34
N ASP A 130 -22.67 5.18 -15.99
CA ASP A 130 -22.77 6.33 -16.90
C ASP A 130 -21.86 6.21 -18.13
N THR A 131 -20.67 5.63 -17.93
CA THR A 131 -19.67 5.43 -18.99
C THR A 131 -19.61 3.99 -19.49
N ASN A 132 -20.47 3.11 -18.94
CA ASN A 132 -20.47 1.67 -19.16
C ASN A 132 -19.04 1.08 -19.10
N SER A 133 -18.32 1.37 -18.02
CA SER A 133 -16.91 1.01 -17.86
C SER A 133 -16.61 0.45 -16.47
N LEU A 134 -15.49 -0.26 -16.35
CA LEU A 134 -15.00 -0.85 -15.13
C LEU A 134 -13.62 -0.27 -14.78
N TRP A 135 -13.54 0.48 -13.68
CA TRP A 135 -12.25 0.85 -13.10
C TRP A 135 -11.71 -0.31 -12.28
N VAL A 136 -10.44 -0.65 -12.48
CA VAL A 136 -9.78 -1.80 -11.88
C VAL A 136 -8.50 -1.34 -11.19
N ALA A 137 -8.41 -1.65 -9.90
CA ALA A 137 -7.23 -1.48 -9.08
C ALA A 137 -6.57 -2.85 -8.84
N THR A 138 -5.27 -2.93 -9.07
CA THR A 138 -4.47 -4.15 -8.94
C THR A 138 -3.38 -3.97 -7.89
N THR A 139 -2.49 -4.95 -7.75
CA THR A 139 -1.25 -4.80 -6.95
C THR A 139 -0.20 -3.89 -7.62
N ASP A 140 -0.38 -3.57 -8.90
CA ASP A 140 0.38 -2.54 -9.60
C ASP A 140 -0.19 -1.14 -9.27
N SER A 141 0.65 -0.10 -9.39
CA SER A 141 0.27 1.27 -9.03
C SER A 141 -0.62 1.95 -10.07
N CYS A 142 -0.66 1.44 -11.31
CA CYS A 142 -1.56 1.94 -12.34
C CYS A 142 -3.01 1.50 -12.10
N ILE A 143 -3.96 2.40 -12.32
CA ILE A 143 -5.40 2.09 -12.29
C ILE A 143 -5.92 2.15 -13.72
N LYS A 144 -6.57 1.08 -14.18
CA LYS A 144 -7.03 0.96 -15.56
C LYS A 144 -8.55 1.02 -15.63
N ASN A 145 -9.06 1.65 -16.68
CA ASN A 145 -10.47 1.68 -17.02
C ASN A 145 -10.71 0.79 -18.23
N TRP A 146 -11.57 -0.21 -18.07
CA TRP A 146 -11.93 -1.15 -19.11
C TRP A 146 -13.34 -0.87 -19.60
N PRO A 147 -13.58 -0.87 -20.92
CA PRO A 147 -14.94 -0.78 -21.44
C PRO A 147 -15.74 -2.02 -21.01
N ILE A 148 -17.04 -1.84 -20.83
CA ILE A 148 -17.99 -2.94 -20.70
C ILE A 148 -18.94 -2.82 -21.88
N SER A 149 -19.23 -3.92 -22.55
CA SER A 149 -20.37 -4.01 -23.44
C SER A 149 -21.20 -5.21 -23.01
N ASN A 150 -22.48 -5.22 -23.38
CA ASN A 150 -23.24 -6.47 -23.37
C ASN A 150 -22.86 -7.18 -24.67
N PRO A 151 -21.96 -8.17 -24.67
CA PRO A 151 -21.74 -8.93 -25.87
C PRO A 151 -23.05 -9.68 -26.15
N THR A 152 -23.55 -9.55 -27.37
CA THR A 152 -24.53 -10.48 -27.89
C THR A 152 -23.80 -11.81 -28.03
N LEU A 153 -23.96 -12.69 -27.04
CA LEU A 153 -23.35 -14.00 -27.05
C LEU A 153 -23.96 -14.81 -28.21
N GLN A 154 -23.15 -15.08 -29.23
CA GLN A 154 -23.48 -16.14 -30.18
C GLN A 154 -23.27 -17.47 -29.46
N ALA A 155 -24.27 -18.33 -29.52
CA ALA A 155 -24.44 -19.49 -28.63
C ALA A 155 -23.49 -20.68 -28.90
N ASP A 156 -22.56 -20.57 -29.85
CA ASP A 156 -21.88 -21.76 -30.42
C ASP A 156 -20.34 -21.76 -30.28
N ASP A 157 -19.73 -20.85 -29.52
CA ASP A 157 -18.27 -20.81 -29.38
C ASP A 157 -17.81 -21.38 -28.03
N TYR A 158 -17.29 -22.62 -28.04
CA TYR A 158 -16.86 -23.35 -26.85
C TYR A 158 -15.57 -22.80 -26.20
N ASP A 159 -14.96 -21.74 -26.76
CA ASP A 159 -13.66 -21.19 -26.31
C ASP A 159 -13.74 -19.73 -25.77
N ILE A 160 -14.94 -19.20 -25.47
CA ILE A 160 -15.18 -17.81 -25.02
C ILE A 160 -14.41 -17.43 -23.73
N ASP A 161 -14.04 -18.41 -22.90
CA ASP A 161 -13.28 -18.17 -21.67
C ASP A 161 -11.77 -18.00 -21.87
N ARG A 162 -11.26 -18.24 -23.09
CA ARG A 162 -9.82 -18.20 -23.38
C ARG A 162 -9.36 -16.88 -23.97
N VAL A 163 -10.21 -16.20 -24.73
CA VAL A 163 -9.84 -14.97 -25.43
C VAL A 163 -10.50 -13.78 -24.74
N PRO A 164 -9.71 -12.85 -24.16
CA PRO A 164 -10.27 -11.66 -23.55
C PRO A 164 -10.97 -10.77 -24.58
N LEU A 165 -12.16 -10.30 -24.25
CA LEU A 165 -12.94 -9.39 -25.09
C LEU A 165 -12.18 -8.09 -25.38
N TYR A 166 -11.42 -7.59 -24.40
CA TYR A 166 -10.62 -6.38 -24.50
C TYR A 166 -9.15 -6.68 -24.21
N GLN A 167 -8.28 -6.32 -25.16
CA GLN A 167 -6.84 -6.44 -25.00
C GLN A 167 -6.16 -5.18 -24.46
N LYS A 168 -6.81 -4.02 -24.56
CA LYS A 168 -6.28 -2.75 -24.07
C LYS A 168 -7.35 -1.99 -23.28
N PRO A 169 -6.96 -1.32 -22.18
CA PRO A 169 -7.88 -0.47 -21.44
C PRO A 169 -8.26 0.77 -22.27
N GLN A 170 -9.42 1.34 -21.98
CA GLN A 170 -9.87 2.60 -22.55
C GLN A 170 -9.15 3.81 -21.93
N GLY A 171 -8.77 3.71 -20.66
CA GLY A 171 -8.05 4.76 -19.95
C GLY A 171 -7.10 4.20 -18.89
N VAL A 172 -6.04 4.95 -18.59
CA VAL A 172 -5.03 4.56 -17.60
C VAL A 172 -4.68 5.78 -16.75
N ILE A 173 -4.86 5.66 -15.43
CA ILE A 173 -4.25 6.55 -14.45
C ILE A 173 -2.87 5.97 -14.15
N LYS A 174 -1.82 6.73 -14.50
CA LYS A 174 -0.43 6.31 -14.32
C LYS A 174 -0.10 6.24 -12.83
N GLY A 175 0.47 5.12 -12.42
CA GLY A 175 1.11 4.95 -11.13
C GLY A 175 2.61 5.16 -11.21
N ASN A 176 3.23 5.44 -10.07
CA ASN A 176 4.68 5.54 -9.95
C ASN A 176 5.31 4.19 -9.59
N PRO A 177 6.58 3.97 -9.96
CA PRO A 177 7.34 2.80 -9.50
C PRO A 177 7.41 2.77 -7.96
N SER A 178 7.32 1.57 -7.39
CA SER A 178 7.48 1.34 -5.95
C SER A 178 8.86 0.76 -5.68
N ILE A 179 9.54 1.22 -4.63
CA ILE A 179 10.79 0.61 -4.14
C ILE A 179 10.45 -0.79 -3.59
N ARG A 180 11.16 -1.82 -4.08
CA ARG A 180 10.94 -3.23 -3.69
C ARG A 180 12.16 -3.88 -3.06
N HIS A 181 13.34 -3.36 -3.33
CA HIS A 181 14.59 -3.84 -2.76
C HIS A 181 15.39 -2.67 -2.20
N TYR A 182 16.09 -2.92 -1.10
CA TYR A 182 17.05 -1.99 -0.53
C TYR A 182 18.25 -2.74 0.05
N CYS A 183 19.38 -2.05 0.11
CA CYS A 183 20.59 -2.49 0.80
C CYS A 183 21.14 -1.30 1.58
N VAL A 184 21.20 -1.44 2.91
CA VAL A 184 21.91 -0.49 3.76
C VAL A 184 23.41 -0.78 3.63
N LEU A 185 24.18 0.19 3.16
CA LEU A 185 25.63 0.04 3.00
C LEU A 185 26.33 -0.02 4.37
N ASN A 186 27.57 -0.49 4.38
CA ASN A 186 28.33 -0.75 5.62
C ASN A 186 28.59 0.51 6.46
N ASP A 187 28.56 1.69 5.85
CA ASP A 187 28.71 2.96 6.55
C ASP A 187 27.46 3.35 7.37
N LYS A 188 26.36 2.58 7.26
CA LYS A 188 25.07 2.85 7.91
C LYS A 188 24.61 4.29 7.70
N HIS A 189 24.89 4.82 6.52
CA HIS A 189 24.57 6.19 6.14
C HIS A 189 23.89 6.19 4.76
N HIS A 190 24.36 5.35 3.85
CA HIS A 190 23.80 5.26 2.50
C HIS A 190 22.91 4.03 2.30
N ILE A 191 21.87 4.19 1.50
CA ILE A 191 21.01 3.11 1.04
C ILE A 191 21.02 3.05 -0.47
N LEU A 192 21.19 1.84 -1.02
CA LEU A 192 20.92 1.57 -2.43
C LEU A 192 19.54 0.93 -2.55
N THR A 193 18.74 1.36 -3.53
CA THR A 193 17.39 0.80 -3.75
C THR A 193 17.20 0.33 -5.17
N LYS A 194 16.27 -0.60 -5.38
CA LYS A 194 15.73 -0.95 -6.71
C LYS A 194 14.21 -0.93 -6.69
N ASP A 195 13.60 -0.28 -7.68
CA ASP A 195 12.15 -0.15 -7.82
C ASP A 195 11.53 -1.16 -8.81
N THR A 196 10.19 -1.11 -8.96
CA THR A 196 9.44 -1.94 -9.90
C THR A 196 9.71 -1.63 -11.38
N ALA A 197 10.33 -0.48 -11.70
CA ALA A 197 10.79 -0.16 -13.05
C ALA A 197 12.24 -0.63 -13.31
N ASN A 198 12.84 -1.37 -12.37
CA ASN A 198 14.23 -1.80 -12.37
C ASN A 198 15.26 -0.65 -12.28
N CYS A 199 14.83 0.56 -11.93
CA CYS A 199 15.73 1.67 -11.69
C CYS A 199 16.40 1.52 -10.33
N VAL A 200 17.72 1.71 -10.30
CA VAL A 200 18.53 1.74 -9.09
C VAL A 200 18.81 3.20 -8.70
N ALA A 201 18.77 3.48 -7.41
CA ALA A 201 19.07 4.82 -6.88
C ALA A 201 19.85 4.74 -5.57
N LEU A 202 20.68 5.75 -5.33
CA LEU A 202 21.46 5.94 -4.11
C LEU A 202 20.82 7.03 -3.25
N TRP A 203 20.74 6.76 -1.95
CA TRP A 203 20.10 7.62 -0.97
C TRP A 203 21.03 7.90 0.20
N ASP A 204 20.85 9.08 0.77
CA ASP A 204 21.48 9.55 1.99
C ASP A 204 20.43 9.58 3.10
N VAL A 205 20.64 8.75 4.12
CA VAL A 205 19.69 8.61 5.24
C VAL A 205 19.75 9.81 6.17
N LEU A 206 20.93 10.39 6.41
CA LEU A 206 21.07 11.52 7.34
C LEU A 206 20.42 12.77 6.77
N ASN A 207 20.67 13.04 5.49
CA ASN A 207 20.09 14.19 4.80
C ASN A 207 18.68 13.91 4.26
N ALA A 208 18.11 12.74 4.52
CA ALA A 208 16.78 12.30 4.07
C ALA A 208 16.52 12.59 2.58
N ARG A 209 17.50 12.34 1.71
CA ARG A 209 17.45 12.73 0.29
C ARG A 209 18.00 11.67 -0.65
N LYS A 210 17.54 11.72 -1.90
CA LYS A 210 18.18 10.99 -3.00
C LYS A 210 19.48 11.69 -3.40
N LEU A 211 20.54 10.93 -3.61
CA LEU A 211 21.82 11.43 -4.11
C LEU A 211 21.96 11.25 -5.62
N GLU A 212 21.62 10.08 -6.13
CA GLU A 212 21.90 9.71 -7.52
C GLU A 212 20.83 8.75 -8.05
N ASP A 213 20.35 9.00 -9.26
CA ASP A 213 19.56 8.06 -10.04
C ASP A 213 20.50 7.32 -11.00
N LEU A 214 20.73 6.03 -10.75
CA LEU A 214 21.65 5.19 -11.52
C LEU A 214 20.95 4.56 -12.75
N GLY A 215 19.62 4.58 -12.79
CA GLY A 215 18.82 3.99 -13.87
C GLY A 215 18.86 2.46 -13.84
N GLU A 216 18.65 1.83 -14.99
CA GLU A 216 18.61 0.37 -15.12
C GLU A 216 20.03 -0.23 -15.12
N VAL A 217 20.62 -0.36 -13.94
CA VAL A 217 21.93 -1.00 -13.72
C VAL A 217 21.80 -2.29 -12.91
N ASP A 218 22.85 -3.12 -12.93
CA ASP A 218 22.91 -4.33 -12.08
C ASP A 218 23.02 -3.92 -10.60
N TYR A 219 21.94 -4.17 -9.86
CA TYR A 219 21.80 -3.84 -8.46
C TYR A 219 22.87 -4.53 -7.58
N GLU A 220 23.13 -5.82 -7.78
CA GLU A 220 24.08 -6.57 -6.95
C GLU A 220 25.52 -6.18 -7.25
N ALA A 221 25.82 -5.87 -8.52
CA ALA A 221 27.10 -5.33 -8.91
C ALA A 221 27.36 -3.96 -8.26
N GLU A 222 26.36 -3.08 -8.21
CA GLU A 222 26.52 -1.77 -7.55
C GLU A 222 26.63 -1.85 -6.03
N VAL A 223 25.91 -2.78 -5.38
CA VAL A 223 26.12 -3.06 -3.95
C VAL A 223 27.58 -3.46 -3.69
N LYS A 224 28.14 -4.37 -4.50
CA LYS A 224 29.54 -4.81 -4.36
C LYS A 224 30.53 -3.69 -4.65
N LYS A 225 30.30 -2.90 -5.69
CA LYS A 225 31.16 -1.78 -6.09
C LYS A 225 31.25 -0.72 -5.00
N ARG A 226 30.19 -0.52 -4.22
CA ARG A 226 30.10 0.49 -3.15
C ARG A 226 30.43 -0.07 -1.76
N PHE A 227 30.93 -1.30 -1.68
CA PHE A 227 31.35 -1.91 -0.43
C PHE A 227 32.55 -1.15 0.17
N LYS A 228 32.45 -0.79 1.44
CA LYS A 228 33.53 -0.18 2.23
C LYS A 228 33.89 -1.10 3.39
N VAL A 229 35.19 -1.23 3.69
CA VAL A 229 35.69 -2.00 4.84
C VAL A 229 35.59 -1.12 6.10
N VAL A 230 34.36 -0.86 6.55
CA VAL A 230 34.04 -0.07 7.74
C VAL A 230 32.93 -0.77 8.51
N TYR A 231 32.94 -0.66 9.85
CA TYR A 231 31.85 -1.13 10.70
C TYR A 231 31.26 0.03 11.48
N VAL A 232 29.98 0.32 11.23
CA VAL A 232 29.14 1.21 12.03
C VAL A 232 28.00 0.39 12.61
N PRO A 233 27.68 0.49 13.92
CA PRO A 233 26.51 -0.15 14.50
C PRO A 233 25.21 0.25 13.77
N ASN A 234 24.25 -0.68 13.67
CA ASN A 234 22.91 -0.31 13.19
C ASN A 234 22.28 0.69 14.16
N TRP A 235 21.63 1.73 13.61
CA TRP A 235 20.97 2.77 14.38
C TRP A 235 19.59 3.17 13.81
N PHE A 236 19.15 2.50 12.76
CA PHE A 236 17.82 2.63 12.19
C PHE A 236 17.39 1.32 11.55
N SER A 237 16.08 1.16 11.35
CA SER A 237 15.49 0.10 10.52
C SER A 237 14.79 0.72 9.31
N VAL A 238 14.57 -0.08 8.27
CA VAL A 238 13.97 0.36 6.99
C VAL A 238 12.75 -0.50 6.68
N ASP A 239 11.66 0.14 6.28
CA ASP A 239 10.43 -0.50 5.81
C ASP A 239 10.05 0.02 4.42
N LEU A 240 9.48 -0.87 3.60
CA LEU A 240 9.06 -0.57 2.22
C LEU A 240 7.55 -0.81 1.98
N LYS A 241 6.73 -0.93 3.04
CA LYS A 241 5.30 -1.28 2.90
C LYS A 241 4.52 -0.26 2.06
N THR A 242 4.95 1.00 2.09
CA THR A 242 4.34 2.10 1.31
C THR A 242 4.84 2.17 -0.14
N GLY A 243 5.88 1.39 -0.50
CA GLY A 243 6.60 1.54 -1.76
C GLY A 243 7.59 2.71 -1.78
N MET A 244 7.76 3.41 -0.65
CA MET A 244 8.78 4.45 -0.42
C MET A 244 9.71 4.00 0.72
N LEU A 245 10.87 4.65 0.85
CA LEU A 245 11.75 4.42 1.99
C LEU A 245 11.13 5.01 3.26
N CYS A 246 10.82 4.15 4.22
CA CYS A 246 10.45 4.56 5.58
C CYS A 246 11.60 4.20 6.52
N ILE A 247 12.16 5.21 7.19
CA ILE A 247 13.25 5.04 8.16
C ILE A 247 12.66 5.11 9.56
N HIS A 248 12.96 4.10 10.38
CA HIS A 248 12.50 4.01 11.76
C HIS A 248 13.69 4.14 12.72
N LEU A 249 13.51 4.99 13.72
CA LEU A 249 14.46 5.19 14.81
C LEU A 249 13.85 4.59 16.08
N GLU A 250 14.53 3.61 16.68
CA GLU A 250 14.06 2.86 17.83
C GLU A 250 15.03 3.01 19.01
N ASP A 251 14.50 3.16 20.23
CA ASP A 251 15.30 3.12 21.47
C ASP A 251 15.63 1.65 21.81
N PRO A 252 16.90 1.27 22.09
CA PRO A 252 18.09 2.12 22.27
C PRO A 252 18.99 2.28 21.05
N ASP A 253 18.76 1.52 19.98
CA ASP A 253 19.67 1.40 18.85
C ASP A 253 19.92 2.74 18.13
N CYS A 254 18.95 3.67 18.17
CA CYS A 254 19.05 5.01 17.58
C CYS A 254 20.36 5.74 17.95
N PHE A 255 20.85 5.54 19.18
CA PHE A 255 22.05 6.22 19.67
C PHE A 255 23.32 5.35 19.64
N ALA A 256 23.29 4.18 19.00
CA ALA A 256 24.43 3.26 18.97
C ALA A 256 25.59 3.70 18.06
N ALA A 257 25.30 4.48 17.00
CA ALA A 257 26.28 4.85 15.99
C ALA A 257 27.05 6.14 16.31
N TRP A 258 28.26 5.96 16.86
CA TRP A 258 29.24 7.04 17.08
C TRP A 258 30.37 6.98 16.06
N VAL A 259 30.59 8.07 15.34
CA VAL A 259 31.54 8.15 14.22
C VAL A 259 32.34 9.45 14.25
N SER A 260 33.49 9.48 13.57
CA SER A 260 34.25 10.71 13.33
C SER A 260 33.47 11.65 12.40
N ALA A 261 33.44 12.94 12.72
CA ALA A 261 32.79 13.94 11.89
C ALA A 261 33.46 14.05 10.51
N LYS A 262 34.80 13.94 10.44
CA LYS A 262 35.55 13.95 9.18
C LYS A 262 35.30 12.71 8.35
N GLU A 263 35.33 11.52 8.95
CA GLU A 263 35.06 10.25 8.24
C GLU A 263 33.63 10.18 7.69
N SER A 264 32.69 10.86 8.34
CA SER A 264 31.29 10.96 7.91
C SER A 264 31.04 12.04 6.86
N GLY A 265 32.07 12.83 6.51
CA GLY A 265 31.95 13.94 5.54
C GLY A 265 31.21 15.17 6.06
N LEU A 266 31.00 15.28 7.38
CA LEU A 266 30.26 16.39 8.02
C LEU A 266 31.20 17.44 8.65
N GLY A 267 32.45 17.09 8.94
CA GLY A 267 33.44 18.00 9.53
C GLY A 267 34.29 18.74 8.49
N PRO A 268 34.77 19.98 8.79
CA PRO A 268 35.71 20.68 7.93
C PRO A 268 37.05 19.91 7.81
N PRO A 269 37.70 19.87 6.61
CA PRO A 269 38.92 19.10 6.40
C PRO A 269 40.05 19.45 7.39
N ASP A 270 40.24 20.74 7.65
CA ASP A 270 41.34 21.29 8.46
C ASP A 270 40.93 21.64 9.90
N GLY A 271 39.73 21.25 10.34
CA GLY A 271 39.21 21.57 11.68
C GLY A 271 39.32 20.43 12.70
N PRO A 272 38.75 20.61 13.91
CA PRO A 272 38.65 19.55 14.91
C PRO A 272 37.78 18.39 14.39
N ASP A 273 38.07 17.17 14.86
CA ASP A 273 37.33 15.96 14.49
C ASP A 273 36.58 15.36 15.70
N PRO A 274 35.42 15.94 16.09
CA PRO A 274 34.64 15.42 17.19
C PRO A 274 33.97 14.09 16.85
N LYS A 275 33.71 13.27 17.87
CA LYS A 275 32.81 12.12 17.73
C LYS A 275 31.36 12.60 17.73
N ILE A 276 30.61 12.22 16.72
CA ILE A 276 29.21 12.58 16.53
C ILE A 276 28.31 11.34 16.62
N ASN A 277 27.08 11.55 17.07
CA ASN A 277 26.06 10.50 17.12
C ASN A 277 25.06 10.68 15.97
N LEU A 278 24.98 9.69 15.07
CA LEU A 278 24.19 9.81 13.85
C LEU A 278 22.69 9.97 14.11
N GLY A 279 22.10 9.14 14.98
CA GLY A 279 20.69 9.23 15.32
C GLY A 279 20.33 10.51 16.06
N GLY A 280 21.20 10.96 16.98
CA GLY A 280 21.03 12.24 17.67
C GLY A 280 21.02 13.43 16.71
N LEU A 281 21.94 13.46 15.75
CA LEU A 281 21.97 14.51 14.71
C LEU A 281 20.72 14.47 13.83
N LEU A 282 20.28 13.29 13.41
CA LEU A 282 19.06 13.15 12.60
C LEU A 282 17.82 13.64 13.37
N LEU A 283 17.68 13.28 14.65
CA LEU A 283 16.57 13.76 15.49
C LEU A 283 16.57 15.29 15.63
N GLN A 284 17.74 15.90 15.81
CA GLN A 284 17.88 17.36 15.84
C GLN A 284 17.47 18.01 14.51
N ALA A 285 17.82 17.40 13.37
CA ALA A 285 17.40 17.90 12.06
C ALA A 285 15.89 17.73 11.81
N LEU A 286 15.32 16.57 12.15
CA LEU A 286 13.87 16.32 12.01
C LEU A 286 13.02 17.26 12.86
N LEU A 287 13.54 17.68 14.01
CA LEU A 287 12.87 18.56 14.97
C LEU A 287 13.39 19.99 14.94
N GLU A 288 14.12 20.38 13.90
CA GLU A 288 14.74 21.71 13.83
C GLU A 288 13.70 22.82 13.93
N ASN A 289 12.50 22.63 13.37
CA ASN A 289 11.43 23.62 13.42
C ASN A 289 10.54 23.52 14.68
N TRP A 290 10.92 22.71 15.68
CA TRP A 290 10.15 22.55 16.91
C TRP A 290 10.64 23.50 18.00
N PRO A 291 9.87 24.54 18.39
CA PRO A 291 10.35 25.61 19.28
C PRO A 291 10.97 25.19 20.62
N PRO A 292 10.55 24.09 21.29
CA PRO A 292 11.19 23.62 22.52
C PRO A 292 12.64 23.17 22.35
N THR A 293 13.09 22.90 21.12
CA THR A 293 14.49 22.53 20.85
C THR A 293 15.43 23.73 20.78
N TYR A 294 14.89 24.95 20.83
CA TYR A 294 15.67 26.16 20.62
C TYR A 294 16.33 26.52 21.94
N THR A 295 17.65 26.36 22.02
CA THR A 295 18.42 26.70 23.22
C THR A 295 18.51 28.21 23.37
N SER A 296 18.20 28.73 24.56
CA SER A 296 18.57 30.10 24.94
C SER A 296 20.01 30.10 25.46
N GLU A 297 20.79 31.17 25.21
CA GLU A 297 22.16 31.27 25.72
C GLU A 297 22.22 31.20 27.27
N GLU A 298 21.10 31.42 27.97
CA GLU A 298 21.00 31.41 29.44
C GLU A 298 20.86 30.01 30.06
N ASP A 299 20.43 29.00 29.30
CA ASP A 299 20.17 27.64 29.83
C ASP A 299 21.45 26.81 30.07
N ASN A 300 22.60 27.25 29.55
CA ASN A 300 23.88 26.54 29.72
C ASN A 300 24.56 26.81 31.07
N GLU A 301 24.16 27.82 31.84
CA GLU A 301 24.84 28.17 33.09
C GLU A 301 24.05 27.91 34.38
N ASN A 302 22.72 27.79 34.35
CA ASN A 302 21.95 27.44 35.55
C ASN A 302 20.63 26.77 35.14
N GLY A 303 20.37 25.55 35.63
CA GLY A 303 19.17 24.76 35.33
C GLY A 303 17.85 25.54 35.47
N GLY A 304 17.46 26.20 34.38
CA GLY A 304 16.37 27.17 34.29
C GLY A 304 15.07 26.53 33.80
N ASN A 305 13.96 27.12 34.24
CA ASN A 305 12.61 26.63 34.05
C ASN A 305 12.17 26.78 32.56
N PRO A 306 11.70 25.72 31.87
CA PRO A 306 11.48 25.70 30.41
C PRO A 306 10.33 26.59 29.87
N ASN A 307 9.79 27.51 30.68
CA ASN A 307 8.61 28.32 30.34
C ASN A 307 8.83 29.85 30.36
N SER A 308 10.07 30.35 30.44
CA SER A 308 10.33 31.78 30.25
C SER A 308 10.45 32.12 28.76
N LEU A 309 9.41 32.75 28.22
CA LEU A 309 9.45 33.39 26.91
C LEU A 309 10.34 34.64 26.98
N ALA A 310 11.61 34.51 26.58
CA ALA A 310 12.50 35.66 26.41
C ALA A 310 12.02 36.52 25.22
N MET A 311 11.69 37.79 25.51
CA MET A 311 11.56 38.83 24.50
C MET A 311 12.96 39.32 24.13
N ASN A 312 13.26 39.34 22.83
CA ASN A 312 14.41 40.01 22.19
C ASN A 312 15.80 39.33 22.17
N GLY A 313 15.89 38.00 22.25
CA GLY A 313 17.11 37.28 21.85
C GLY A 313 16.93 36.62 20.48
N GLU A 314 17.84 36.85 19.52
CA GLU A 314 17.93 36.01 18.32
C GLU A 314 18.19 34.58 18.77
N ARG A 315 17.18 33.70 18.64
CA ARG A 315 17.33 32.28 19.00
C ARG A 315 18.38 31.67 18.08
N GLN A 316 19.47 31.17 18.66
CA GLN A 316 20.59 30.56 17.94
C GLN A 316 20.10 29.34 17.14
N LYS A 317 20.75 29.11 15.98
CA LYS A 317 20.27 28.31 14.86
C LYS A 317 19.52 27.02 15.28
N PRO A 318 18.22 26.86 14.91
CA PRO A 318 17.48 25.63 15.16
C PRO A 318 18.14 24.42 14.49
N GLY A 319 18.08 23.25 15.14
CA GLY A 319 18.61 21.99 14.60
C GLY A 319 20.09 21.71 14.94
N ASN A 320 20.74 20.88 14.12
CA ASN A 320 22.16 20.56 14.29
C ASN A 320 23.07 21.46 13.42
N LEU A 321 24.38 21.44 13.68
CA LEU A 321 25.34 22.31 12.99
C LEU A 321 25.78 21.79 11.61
N TYR A 322 25.42 20.57 11.23
CA TYR A 322 25.98 19.85 10.09
C TYR A 322 25.03 19.80 8.89
N PHE A 323 23.75 19.52 9.10
CA PHE A 323 22.77 19.36 8.04
C PHE A 323 21.34 19.64 8.50
N SER A 324 20.48 19.90 7.52
CA SER A 324 19.02 19.93 7.67
C SER A 324 18.40 18.88 6.75
N VAL A 325 17.22 18.39 7.14
CA VAL A 325 16.41 17.51 6.28
C VAL A 325 15.45 18.37 5.44
N PRO A 326 14.93 17.87 4.30
CA PRO A 326 13.94 18.62 3.53
C PRO A 326 12.70 18.95 4.35
N ASP A 327 12.21 20.20 4.28
CA ASP A 327 11.06 20.71 5.07
C ASP A 327 9.77 19.89 4.91
N HIS A 328 9.61 19.20 3.78
CA HIS A 328 8.45 18.38 3.48
C HIS A 328 8.57 16.93 3.98
N THR A 329 9.66 16.60 4.68
CA THR A 329 9.89 15.25 5.23
C THR A 329 8.86 14.96 6.33
N PRO A 330 7.97 13.97 6.14
CA PRO A 330 6.98 13.65 7.16
C PRO A 330 7.64 12.98 8.38
N VAL A 331 7.38 13.53 9.57
CA VAL A 331 7.81 12.94 10.86
C VAL A 331 6.61 12.27 11.52
N VAL A 332 6.76 11.01 11.90
CA VAL A 332 5.69 10.20 12.50
C VAL A 332 6.17 9.63 13.83
N PHE A 333 5.39 9.86 14.88
CA PHE A 333 5.54 9.22 16.19
C PHE A 333 4.51 8.10 16.30
N GLY A 334 4.97 6.88 16.60
CA GLY A 334 4.15 5.68 16.68
C GLY A 334 4.51 4.81 17.86
#